data_AF-A0A9D9M074-F1
#
_entry.id   AF-A0A9D9M074-F1
#
_cell.length_a   1.000
_cell.length_b   1.000
_cell.length_c   1.000
_cell.angle_alpha   90.00
_cell.angle_beta   90.00
_cell.angle_gamma   90.00
#
_symmetry.space_group_name_H-M   'P 1'
#
loop_
_entity.id
_entity.type
_entity.pdbx_description
1 polymer ?
#
loop_
_entity_poly.entity_id
_entity_poly.type
_entity_poly.pdbx_seq_one_letter_code
_entity_poly.pdbx_strand_id
1 'polypeptide(L)' 'MSEIYLKYANSHFSRANDKGQLSGKVMSYADFKVASADIKPGSSDEYGIIMDSADVQDFIANYEDESVFTDAEK' A
#
# COMPACT_ATOMS: atom_id res chain seq x y z
N MET A 1 -10.76 10.48 10.63
CA MET A 1 -10.15 9.88 9.43
C MET A 1 -9.65 8.52 9.86
N SER A 2 -10.01 7.47 9.11
CA SER A 2 -9.57 6.11 9.44
C SER A 2 -8.30 5.84 8.67
N GLU A 3 -7.19 5.70 9.39
CA GLU A 3 -5.92 5.28 8.81
C GLU A 3 -6.03 3.82 8.38
N ILE A 4 -5.59 3.53 7.16
CA ILE A 4 -5.51 2.21 6.57
C ILE A 4 -4.04 1.87 6.41
N TYR A 5 -3.70 0.66 6.83
CA TYR A 5 -2.34 0.16 6.83
C TYR A 5 -2.21 -0.90 5.74
N LEU A 6 -1.29 -0.68 4.82
CA LEU A 6 -0.95 -1.57 3.73
C LEU A 6 0.52 -1.97 3.83
N LYS A 7 0.84 -3.15 3.32
CA LYS A 7 2.21 -3.65 3.20
C LYS A 7 2.44 -3.98 1.75
N TYR A 8 3.60 -3.61 1.24
CA TYR A 8 4.08 -4.07 -0.05
C TYR A 8 5.29 -4.97 0.19
N ALA A 9 5.20 -6.23 -0.19
CA ALA A 9 6.26 -7.21 -0.05
C ALA A 9 6.18 -8.23 -1.19
N ASN A 10 7.33 -8.69 -1.69
CA ASN A 10 7.39 -9.67 -2.78
C ASN A 10 6.58 -9.28 -4.03
N SER A 11 6.55 -7.99 -4.36
CA SER A 11 5.73 -7.47 -5.48
C SER A 11 4.22 -7.72 -5.32
N HIS A 12 3.72 -7.71 -4.08
CA HIS A 12 2.30 -7.82 -3.77
C HIS A 12 1.92 -6.90 -2.62
N PHE A 13 0.70 -6.35 -2.68
CA PHE A 13 0.11 -5.63 -1.56
C PHE A 13 -0.58 -6.59 -0.58
N SER A 14 -0.63 -6.20 0.69
CA SER A 14 -1.37 -6.89 1.74
C SER A 14 -1.88 -5.89 2.77
N ARG A 15 -3.08 -6.08 3.30
CA ARG A 15 -3.65 -5.18 4.30
C ARG A 15 -3.19 -5.56 5.70
N ALA A 16 -2.80 -4.57 6.50
CA ALA A 16 -2.45 -4.72 7.90
C ALA A 16 -3.59 -4.18 8.77
N ASN A 17 -3.79 -4.77 9.94
CA ASN A 17 -4.82 -4.31 10.88
C ASN A 17 -4.35 -3.08 11.68
N ASP A 18 -3.05 -2.90 11.80
CA ASP A 18 -2.44 -1.88 12.64
C ASP A 18 -1.03 -1.51 12.14
N LYS A 19 -0.55 -0.33 12.55
CA LYS A 19 0.78 0.18 12.22
C LYS A 19 1.92 -0.74 12.70
N GLY A 20 1.70 -1.48 13.80
CA GLY A 20 2.70 -2.38 14.37
C GLY A 20 2.96 -3.62 13.51
N GLN A 21 2.02 -3.95 12.62
CA GLN A 21 2.18 -5.02 11.66
C GLN A 21 2.99 -4.60 10.42
N LEU A 22 3.15 -3.31 10.14
CA LEU A 22 3.91 -2.84 8.97
C LEU A 22 5.38 -3.29 9.05
N SER A 23 5.89 -3.85 7.95
CA SER A 23 7.30 -4.24 7.80
C SER A 23 8.04 -3.32 6.82
N GLY A 24 9.37 -3.32 6.93
CA GLY A 24 10.22 -2.52 6.05
C GLY A 24 10.12 -1.01 6.28
N LYS A 25 10.19 -0.23 5.20
CA LYS A 25 10.19 1.24 5.28
C LYS A 25 8.75 1.75 5.36
N VAL A 26 8.37 2.26 6.53
CA VAL A 26 7.04 2.84 6.76
C VAL A 26 6.96 4.26 6.21
N MET A 27 6.02 4.53 5.31
CA MET A 27 5.81 5.81 4.66
C MET A 27 4.34 6.05 4.31
N SER A 28 3.99 7.27 3.93
CA SER A 28 2.63 7.59 3.48
C SER A 28 2.37 7.02 2.08
N TYR A 29 1.09 6.87 1.69
CA TYR A 29 0.75 6.48 0.32
C TYR A 29 1.27 7.47 -0.73
N ALA A 30 1.28 8.77 -0.44
CA ALA A 30 1.84 9.78 -1.34
C ALA A 30 3.36 9.58 -1.56
N ASP A 31 4.10 9.31 -0.48
CA ASP A 31 5.53 9.01 -0.59
C ASP A 31 5.76 7.66 -1.29
N PHE A 32 4.93 6.66 -0.98
CA PHE A 32 5.00 5.35 -1.59
C PHE A 32 4.74 5.42 -3.09
N LYS A 33 3.79 6.23 -3.56
CA LYS A 33 3.57 6.47 -5.01
C LYS A 33 4.85 6.87 -5.71
N VAL A 34 5.59 7.81 -5.13
CA VAL A 34 6.88 8.25 -5.68
C VAL A 34 7.93 7.13 -5.59
N ALA A 35 8.05 6.46 -4.44
CA ALA A 35 9.04 5.40 -4.24
C ALA A 35 8.75 4.14 -5.10
N SER A 36 7.47 3.82 -5.32
CA SER A 36 7.03 2.64 -6.06
C SER A 36 7.40 2.68 -7.54
N ALA A 37 7.55 3.87 -8.11
CA ALA A 37 8.05 4.05 -9.47
C ALA A 37 9.50 3.56 -9.64
N ASP A 38 10.28 3.57 -8.55
CA ASP A 38 11.66 3.07 -8.50
C ASP A 38 11.76 1.60 -8.04
N ILE A 39 10.66 1.00 -7.57
CA ILE A 39 10.64 -0.41 -7.16
C ILE A 39 10.76 -1.29 -8.40
N LYS A 40 11.91 -1.96 -8.53
CA LYS A 40 12.12 -2.92 -9.62
C LYS A 40 11.32 -4.20 -9.37
N PRO A 41 10.71 -4.80 -10.40
CA PRO A 41 10.10 -6.11 -10.27
C PRO A 41 11.15 -7.13 -9.82
N GLY A 42 10.83 -7.91 -8.79
CA GLY A 42 11.76 -8.83 -8.14
C GLY A 42 12.62 -8.23 -7.02
N SER A 43 12.40 -6.96 -6.65
CA SER A 43 13.00 -6.41 -5.43
C SER A 43 12.42 -7.07 -4.19
N SER A 44 13.29 -7.40 -3.23
CA SER A 44 12.90 -7.89 -1.90
C SER A 44 12.61 -6.75 -0.93
N ASP A 45 12.43 -5.53 -1.44
CA ASP A 45 12.10 -4.38 -0.61
C ASP A 45 10.69 -4.53 -0.04
N GLU A 46 10.61 -4.32 1.27
CA GLU A 46 9.35 -4.26 2.00
C GLU A 46 9.03 -2.81 2.34
N TYR A 47 7.77 -2.42 2.13
CA TYR A 47 7.27 -1.10 2.47
C TYR A 47 6.00 -1.20 3.30
N GLY A 48 5.96 -0.42 4.38
CA GLY A 48 4.75 -0.17 5.14
C GLY A 48 4.10 1.10 4.61
N ILE A 49 2.85 1.03 4.22
CA ILE A 49 2.15 2.14 3.58
C ILE A 49 1.01 2.55 4.50
N ILE A 50 1.02 3.79 4.92
CA ILE A 50 -0.05 4.40 5.70
C ILE A 50 -0.83 5.29 4.75
N MET A 51 -2.12 5.02 4.61
CA MET A 51 -3.00 5.79 3.73
C MET A 51 -4.29 6.15 4.44
N ASP A 52 -4.92 7.24 4.03
CA ASP A 52 -6.24 7.58 4.54
C ASP A 52 -7.34 6.87 3.75
N SER A 53 -8.50 6.71 4.39
CA SER A 53 -9.70 6.20 3.71
C SER A 53 -10.10 7.00 2.47
N ALA A 54 -9.68 8.27 2.36
CA ALA A 54 -9.92 9.11 1.18
C ALA A 54 -9.03 8.73 -0.01
N ASP A 55 -7.87 8.12 0.23
CA ASP A 55 -6.91 7.72 -0.80
C ASP A 55 -7.18 6.31 -1.35
N VAL A 56 -8.13 5.58 -0.76
CA VAL A 56 -8.44 4.19 -1.14
C VAL A 56 -8.83 4.09 -2.61
N GLN A 57 -9.68 5.00 -3.08
CA GLN A 57 -10.07 5.04 -4.50
C GLN A 57 -8.89 5.36 -5.41
N ASP A 58 -7.97 6.25 -5.01
CA ASP A 58 -6.74 6.54 -5.77
C ASP A 58 -5.83 5.31 -5.82
N PHE A 59 -5.67 4.60 -4.70
CA PHE A 59 -4.92 3.35 -4.66
C PHE A 59 -5.51 2.30 -5.61
N ILE A 60 -6.81 2.07 -5.55
CA ILE A 60 -7.50 1.10 -6.40
C ILE A 60 -7.34 1.47 -7.88
N ALA A 61 -7.44 2.76 -8.22
CA ALA A 61 -7.27 3.22 -9.60
C ALA A 61 -5.83 3.06 -10.13
N ASN A 62 -4.82 3.20 -9.25
CA ASN A 62 -3.40 3.06 -9.64
C ASN A 62 -2.90 1.61 -9.60
N TYR A 63 -3.49 0.75 -8.75
CA TYR A 63 -3.06 -0.63 -8.51
C TYR A 63 -4.23 -1.64 -8.65
N GLU A 64 -5.08 -1.46 -9.67
CA GLU A 64 -6.34 -2.20 -9.84
C GLU A 64 -6.14 -3.73 -9.81
N ASP A 65 -5.12 -4.23 -10.51
CA ASP A 65 -4.73 -5.65 -10.59
C ASP A 65 -4.17 -6.21 -9.26
N GLU A 66 -3.58 -5.37 -8.42
CA GLU A 66 -2.99 -5.77 -7.13
C GLU A 66 -3.84 -5.31 -5.93
N SER A 67 -5.08 -4.94 -6.20
CA SER A 67 -5.92 -4.28 -5.21
C SER A 67 -6.33 -5.26 -4.11
N VAL A 68 -5.91 -4.96 -2.88
CA VAL A 68 -6.28 -5.72 -1.67
C VAL A 68 -7.60 -5.29 -1.06
N PHE A 69 -8.25 -4.31 -1.68
CA PHE A 69 -9.54 -3.79 -1.24
C PHE A 69 -10.67 -4.58 -1.89
N THR A 70 -11.72 -4.81 -1.09
CA THR A 70 -12.91 -5.56 -1.55
C THR A 70 -13.72 -4.72 -2.55
N ASP A 71 -14.56 -5.37 -3.38
CA ASP A 71 -15.49 -4.65 -4.28
C ASP A 71 -16.42 -3.65 -3.57
N ALA A 72 -16.66 -3.82 -2.26
CA ALA A 72 -17.43 -2.87 -1.46
C ALA A 72 -16.63 -1.59 -1.09
N GLU A 73 -15.30 -1.64 -1.20
CA GLU A 73 -14.37 -0.52 -0.98
C GLU A 73 -13.89 0.09 -2.31
N LYS A 74 -14.17 -0.55 -3.46
CA LYS A 74 -13.99 -0.03 -4.82
C LYS A 74 -15.13 0.91 -5.20
#